data_AF-W1YA68-F1
#
_entry.id   AF-W1YA68-F1
#
_cell.length_a   1.000
_cell.length_b   1.000
_cell.length_c   1.000
_cell.angle_alpha   90.00
_cell.angle_beta   90.00
_cell.angle_gamma   90.00
#
_symmetry.space_group_name_H-M   'P 1'
#
loop_
_entity.id
_entity.type
_entity.pdbx_description
1 polymer ?
#
loop_
_entity_poly.entity_id
_entity_poly.type
_entity_poly.pdbx_seq_one_letter_code
_entity_poly.pdbx_strand_id
1 'polypeptide(L)'
;ALACHGRMCTDDPKTVLGLPEVQLGLLPGSGGTQRLPRLIGVSTALEMILTGKQLRAKQALKLGLVDDVVPHSILLEVAVELAK
;
A
#
# COMPACT_ATOMS: atom_id res chain seq x y z
N ALA A 1 2.87 -6.84 -2.84
CA ALA A 1 3.12 -5.99 -1.65
C ALA A 1 2.44 -6.51 -0.39
N LEU A 2 1.11 -6.62 -0.33
CA LEU A 2 0.39 -6.95 0.93
C LEU A 2 0.72 -8.29 1.58
N ALA A 3 1.33 -9.23 0.86
CA ALA A 3 1.75 -10.53 1.40
C ALA A 3 3.18 -10.51 2.01
N CYS A 4 3.93 -9.42 1.82
CA CYS A 4 5.28 -9.26 2.35
C CYS A 4 5.24 -8.86 3.83
N HIS A 5 6.32 -9.12 4.58
CA HIS A 5 6.46 -8.64 5.97
C HIS A 5 6.75 -7.14 6.01
N GLY A 6 7.68 -6.67 5.16
CA GLY A 6 8.02 -5.25 4.98
C GLY A 6 7.51 -4.66 3.67
N ARG A 7 7.21 -3.37 3.67
CA ARG A 7 6.68 -2.56 2.56
C ARG A 7 7.30 -1.17 2.60
N MET A 8 8.22 -0.90 1.68
CA MET A 8 8.78 0.44 1.43
C MET A 8 8.18 1.03 0.16
N CYS A 9 8.05 2.35 0.10
CA CYS A 9 7.72 3.04 -1.16
C CYS A 9 8.47 4.37 -1.29
N THR A 10 8.42 4.97 -2.48
CA THR A 10 9.08 6.27 -2.70
C THR A 10 8.17 7.45 -2.34
N ASP A 11 8.78 8.58 -2.01
CA ASP A 11 8.09 9.87 -1.85
C ASP A 11 7.73 10.57 -3.18
N ASP A 12 8.11 9.98 -4.32
CA ASP A 12 7.81 10.50 -5.65
C ASP A 12 6.30 10.73 -5.83
N PRO A 13 5.88 11.89 -6.39
CA PRO A 13 4.47 12.14 -6.68
C PRO A 13 3.79 11.02 -7.48
N LYS A 14 4.49 10.29 -8.35
CA LYS A 14 3.92 9.19 -9.14
C LYS A 14 3.60 7.95 -8.30
N THR A 15 4.13 7.83 -7.08
CA THR A 15 3.86 6.69 -6.22
C THR A 15 2.46 6.77 -5.62
N VAL A 16 1.61 5.85 -6.10
CA VAL A 16 0.22 5.69 -5.70
C VAL A 16 -0.06 4.25 -5.32
N LEU A 17 -0.79 4.04 -4.22
CA LEU A 17 -1.14 2.72 -3.70
C LEU A 17 -2.66 2.57 -3.59
N GLY A 18 -3.21 1.50 -4.15
CA GLY A 18 -4.64 1.23 -4.12
C GLY A 18 -5.00 -0.12 -4.73
N LEU A 19 -6.30 -0.42 -4.76
CA LEU A 19 -6.89 -1.63 -5.32
C LEU A 19 -7.94 -1.23 -6.38
N PRO A 20 -7.55 -1.03 -7.65
CA PRO A 20 -8.43 -0.50 -8.69
C PRO A 20 -9.40 -1.53 -9.28
N GLU A 21 -9.39 -2.78 -8.82
CA GLU A 21 -10.15 -3.90 -9.39
C GLU A 21 -11.66 -3.61 -9.52
N VAL A 22 -12.24 -2.87 -8.57
CA VAL A 22 -13.66 -2.51 -8.58
C VAL A 22 -14.04 -1.64 -9.78
N GLN A 23 -13.10 -0.85 -10.31
CA GLN A 23 -13.31 -0.05 -11.52
C GLN A 23 -13.47 -0.91 -12.78
N LEU A 24 -13.04 -2.18 -12.70
CA LEU A 24 -13.21 -3.19 -13.74
C LEU A 24 -14.38 -4.15 -13.44
N GLY A 25 -15.17 -3.88 -12.40
CA GLY A 25 -16.25 -4.77 -11.94
C GLY A 25 -15.76 -6.00 -11.18
N LEU A 26 -14.53 -5.99 -10.67
CA LEU A 26 -13.90 -7.10 -9.98
C LEU A 26 -13.62 -6.78 -8.50
N LEU A 27 -13.54 -7.81 -7.68
CA LEU A 27 -12.98 -7.67 -6.32
C LEU A 27 -11.49 -8.02 -6.32
N PRO A 28 -10.69 -7.44 -5.39
CA PRO A 28 -9.27 -7.79 -5.23
C PRO A 28 -9.06 -9.26 -4.82
N GLY A 29 -8.94 -10.14 -5.82
CA GLY A 29 -8.97 -11.59 -5.64
C GLY A 29 -7.69 -12.20 -5.07
N SER A 30 -6.55 -11.51 -5.16
CA SER A 30 -5.24 -11.98 -4.66
C SER A 30 -5.08 -11.82 -3.13
N GLY A 31 -6.19 -11.74 -2.40
CA GLY A 31 -6.23 -11.52 -0.95
C GLY A 31 -6.19 -10.05 -0.53
N GLY A 32 -6.40 -9.10 -1.45
CA GLY A 32 -6.49 -7.68 -1.12
C GLY A 32 -7.64 -7.37 -0.17
N THR A 33 -8.78 -8.04 -0.35
CA THR A 33 -9.95 -7.96 0.55
C THR A 33 -9.68 -8.48 1.96
N GLN A 34 -8.62 -9.26 2.14
CA GLN A 34 -8.28 -9.90 3.40
C GLN A 34 -7.12 -9.18 4.10
N ARG A 35 -6.02 -8.93 3.38
CA ARG A 35 -4.80 -8.39 3.99
C ARG A 35 -4.90 -6.88 4.24
N LEU A 36 -5.59 -6.12 3.38
CA LEU A 36 -5.69 -4.68 3.55
C LEU A 36 -6.46 -4.29 4.84
N PRO A 37 -7.65 -4.85 5.15
CA PRO A 37 -8.36 -4.54 6.40
C PRO A 37 -7.59 -4.89 7.68
N ARG A 38 -6.76 -5.94 7.64
CA ARG A 38 -5.90 -6.34 8.77
C ARG A 38 -4.73 -5.37 8.98
N LEU A 39 -4.31 -4.68 7.92
CA LEU A 39 -3.16 -3.78 7.95
C LEU A 39 -3.56 -2.35 8.33
N ILE A 40 -4.60 -1.80 7.72
CA ILE A 40 -4.97 -0.37 7.85
C ILE A 40 -6.33 -0.14 8.53
N GLY A 41 -6.90 -1.20 9.09
CA GLY A 41 -8.24 -1.20 9.67
C GLY A 41 -9.36 -1.33 8.64
N VAL A 42 -10.51 -1.85 9.09
CA VAL A 42 -11.63 -2.21 8.23
C VAL A 42 -12.25 -1.01 7.52
N SER A 43 -12.48 0.10 8.22
CA SER A 43 -13.18 1.27 7.67
C SER A 43 -12.42 1.86 6.46
N THR A 44 -11.14 2.18 6.64
CA THR A 44 -10.31 2.74 5.57
C THR A 44 -10.07 1.74 4.45
N ALA A 45 -9.87 0.45 4.77
CA ALA A 45 -9.71 -0.57 3.75
C ALA A 45 -10.97 -0.75 2.89
N LEU A 46 -12.17 -0.72 3.49
CA LEU A 46 -13.43 -0.79 2.74
C LEU A 46 -13.60 0.40 1.82
N GLU A 47 -13.25 1.62 2.26
CA GLU A 47 -13.27 2.80 1.38
C GLU A 47 -12.38 2.54 0.14
N MET A 48 -11.16 2.05 0.32
CA MET A 48 -10.24 1.76 -0.79
C MET A 48 -10.76 0.63 -1.69
N ILE A 49 -11.22 -0.48 -1.12
CA ILE A 49 -11.68 -1.66 -1.86
C ILE A 49 -12.94 -1.36 -2.68
N LEU A 50 -13.89 -0.63 -2.10
CA LEU A 50 -15.21 -0.40 -2.72
C LEU A 50 -15.20 0.76 -3.72
N THR A 51 -14.25 1.69 -3.63
CA THR A 51 -14.19 2.87 -4.51
C THR A 51 -13.00 2.85 -5.49
N GLY A 52 -12.00 2.01 -5.24
CA GLY A 52 -10.73 2.06 -5.95
C GLY A 52 -9.87 3.28 -5.57
N LYS A 53 -10.17 3.95 -4.45
CA LYS A 53 -9.41 5.10 -3.95
C LYS A 53 -7.93 4.74 -3.77
N GLN A 54 -7.09 5.61 -4.30
CA GLN A 54 -5.64 5.50 -4.22
C GLN A 54 -5.09 6.47 -3.17
N LEU A 55 -4.02 6.06 -2.51
CA LEU A 55 -3.31 6.83 -1.51
C LEU A 55 -1.95 7.27 -2.05
N ARG A 56 -1.55 8.50 -1.69
CA ARG A 56 -0.16 8.95 -1.89
C ARG A 56 0.73 8.43 -0.77
N ALA A 57 2.04 8.39 -1.01
CA ALA A 57 3.03 7.82 -0.11
C ALA A 57 2.89 8.29 1.36
N LYS A 58 2.77 9.60 1.61
CA LYS A 58 2.58 10.14 2.97
C LYS A 58 1.32 9.64 3.68
N GLN A 59 0.23 9.46 2.94
CA GLN A 59 -1.02 8.93 3.51
C GLN A 59 -0.90 7.44 3.78
N ALA A 60 -0.26 6.69 2.87
CA ALA A 60 0.01 5.27 3.05
C ALA A 60 0.84 5.01 4.31
N LEU A 61 1.87 5.83 4.57
CA LEU A 61 2.68 5.75 5.78
C LEU A 61 1.85 6.02 7.04
N LYS A 62 1.06 7.11 7.04
CA LYS A 62 0.21 7.48 8.16
C LYS A 62 -0.80 6.38 8.53
N LEU A 63 -1.29 5.65 7.53
CA LEU A 63 -2.26 4.56 7.70
C LEU A 63 -1.62 3.21 8.04
N GLY A 64 -0.28 3.10 8.03
CA GLY A 64 0.42 1.83 8.23
C GLY A 64 0.37 0.89 7.03
N LEU A 65 0.00 1.38 5.84
CA LEU A 65 0.00 0.59 4.60
C LEU A 65 1.44 0.26 4.14
N VAL A 66 2.35 1.20 4.38
CA VAL A 66 3.80 1.06 4.16
C VAL A 66 4.50 1.36 5.48
N ASP A 67 5.66 0.75 5.69
CA ASP A 67 6.41 0.89 6.94
C ASP A 67 7.31 2.14 6.92
N ASP A 68 7.72 2.61 5.73
CA ASP A 68 8.51 3.83 5.52
C ASP A 68 8.42 4.33 4.06
N VAL A 69 8.80 5.60 3.87
CA VAL A 69 8.77 6.33 2.60
C VAL A 69 10.07 7.09 2.42
N VAL A 70 10.79 6.82 1.32
CA VAL A 70 12.13 7.38 1.09
C VAL A 70 12.31 7.89 -0.35
N PRO A 71 13.29 8.77 -0.61
CA PRO A 71 13.65 9.14 -1.98
C PRO A 71 14.04 7.92 -2.83
N HIS A 72 13.75 7.98 -4.13
CA HIS A 72 14.05 6.88 -5.05
C HIS A 72 15.54 6.47 -5.04
N SER A 73 16.45 7.42 -4.84
CA SER A 73 17.90 7.19 -4.84
C SER A 73 18.38 6.22 -3.76
N ILE A 74 17.66 6.10 -2.64
CA ILE A 74 18.05 5.27 -1.49
C ILE A 74 17.06 4.11 -1.22
N LEU A 75 16.01 3.97 -2.03
CA LEU A 75 14.93 3.01 -1.80
C LEU A 75 15.44 1.57 -1.63
N LEU A 76 16.34 1.14 -2.53
CA LEU A 76 16.85 -0.24 -2.51
C LEU A 76 17.73 -0.50 -1.29
N GLU A 77 18.58 0.46 -0.93
CA GLU A 77 19.48 0.35 0.22
C GLU A 77 18.68 0.17 1.50
N VAL A 78 17.70 1.04 1.74
CA VAL A 78 16.82 0.98 2.92
C VAL A 78 15.98 -0.29 2.92
N ALA A 79 15.45 -0.72 1.77
CA ALA A 79 14.68 -1.96 1.68
C ALA A 79 15.52 -3.20 1.97
N VAL A 80 16.80 -3.22 1.59
CA VAL A 80 17.74 -4.30 1.91
C VAL A 80 18.09 -4.28 3.40
N GLU A 81 18.28 -3.10 3.99
CA GLU A 81 18.52 -2.96 5.43
C GLU A 81 17.34 -3.48 6.26
N LEU A 82 16.11 -3.17 5.87
CA LEU A 82 14.89 -3.67 6.51
C LEU A 82 14.77 -5.21 6.50
N ALA A 83 15.37 -5.86 5.51
CA ALA A 83 15.28 -7.31 5.33
C ALA A 83 16.37 -8.11 6.07
N LYS A 84 17.37 -7.43 6.65
CA LYS A 84 18.42 -8.04 7.47
C LYS A 84 17.92 -8.32 8.89
#